data_AF-A0A1M5V6U6-F1
#
_entry.id   AF-A0A1M5V6U6-F1
#
_cell.length_a   1.000
_cell.length_b   1.000
_cell.length_c   1.000
_cell.angle_alpha   90.00
_cell.angle_beta   90.00
_cell.angle_gamma   90.00
#
_symmetry.space_group_name_H-M   'P 1'
#
loop_
_entity.id
_entity.type
_entity.pdbx_description
1 polymer ?
#
loop_
_entity_poly.entity_id
_entity_poly.type
_entity_poly.pdbx_seq_one_letter_code
_entity_poly.pdbx_strand_id
1 'polypeptide(L)'
;MTLAVKDDNYLKYFPMERASNLYYVVYIDNKKLPYTINKNKDKVIKGNLLLKGFLESPKKEINLRNFIIEETLIIDIGLGHLNLENVQARNIIIKSAGFRSVNFMGNCIVENLIINNINPVKVSISDYDNVIIENVIIAPTTSVLDKATILLSGEFKDTKFMVKSSVNLIAQNDLKIAEPIIIDTGNNDKILLSGNFNDVEGFIVVNNCEVSGDKNNPPTDLNIGVDIKKIDSEVTFKGNLEGSNIAFNSATNVNCAGKLGGILVNKSASNINMSIDIEATISEIYNYSTIKFTGFNEVVEEIIDNTHNIGEGKTILSAIQRMVQFTSGKGSIVINIVEKGDYKVKLSIQEGENNANLKNVLDIKVEE
;
A
#
# COMPACT_ATOMS: atom_id res chain seq x y z
N MET A 1 -27.07 10.12 -36.17
CA MET A 1 -26.25 9.78 -37.35
C MET A 1 -25.32 8.64 -36.97
N THR A 2 -25.57 7.44 -37.48
CA THR A 2 -24.94 6.19 -37.00
C THR A 2 -23.69 5.89 -37.82
N LEU A 3 -22.50 6.04 -37.24
CA LEU A 3 -21.26 5.58 -37.84
C LEU A 3 -21.05 4.10 -37.52
N ALA A 4 -21.66 3.24 -38.35
CA ALA A 4 -21.30 1.84 -38.42
C ALA A 4 -20.01 1.72 -39.24
N VAL A 5 -18.87 1.50 -38.57
CA VAL A 5 -17.65 1.05 -39.27
C VAL A 5 -17.76 -0.45 -39.40
N LYS A 6 -18.05 -0.89 -40.63
CA LYS A 6 -18.06 -2.29 -41.04
C LYS A 6 -16.63 -2.63 -41.46
N ASP A 7 -15.87 -3.22 -40.52
CA ASP A 7 -14.71 -4.06 -40.83
C ASP A 7 -15.02 -5.44 -40.24
N ASP A 8 -14.61 -6.51 -40.93
CA ASP A 8 -15.12 -7.89 -40.84
C ASP A 8 -14.97 -8.64 -39.50
N ASN A 9 -14.75 -7.91 -38.40
CA ASN A 9 -14.71 -8.42 -37.03
C ASN A 9 -15.60 -7.58 -36.10
N TYR A 10 -16.93 -7.71 -36.23
CA TYR A 10 -17.97 -7.31 -35.25
C TYR A 10 -17.58 -6.24 -34.19
N LEU A 11 -17.20 -5.04 -34.62
CA LEU A 11 -17.19 -3.85 -33.77
C LEU A 11 -18.58 -3.21 -33.80
N LYS A 12 -19.41 -3.46 -32.78
CA LYS A 12 -20.66 -2.70 -32.62
C LYS A 12 -20.38 -1.40 -31.86
N TYR A 13 -20.27 -0.30 -32.60
CA TYR A 13 -20.24 1.05 -32.05
C TYR A 13 -21.67 1.49 -31.70
N PHE A 14 -21.91 1.76 -30.43
CA PHE A 14 -23.15 2.41 -29.99
C PHE A 14 -22.80 3.78 -29.41
N PRO A 15 -22.95 4.88 -30.17
CA PRO A 15 -22.98 6.20 -29.55
C PRO A 15 -24.23 6.27 -28.66
N MET A 16 -24.06 6.22 -27.35
CA MET A 16 -25.12 6.55 -26.40
C MET A 16 -24.91 7.98 -25.95
N GLU A 17 -25.74 8.90 -26.44
CA GLU A 17 -25.89 10.23 -25.82
C GLU A 17 -26.73 10.05 -24.55
N ARG A 18 -26.06 9.89 -23.40
CA ARG A 18 -26.68 10.22 -22.12
C ARG A 18 -26.17 11.58 -21.74
N ALA A 19 -27.07 12.57 -21.77
CA ALA A 19 -26.90 13.95 -21.31
C ALA A 19 -25.43 14.42 -21.22
N SER A 20 -24.96 15.10 -22.26
CA SER A 20 -23.68 15.82 -22.36
C SER A 20 -22.38 15.02 -22.50
N ASN A 21 -22.35 13.69 -22.32
CA ASN A 21 -21.12 12.90 -22.50
C ASN A 21 -21.28 11.81 -23.58
N LEU A 22 -20.42 11.84 -24.60
CA LEU A 22 -20.44 10.86 -25.69
C LEU A 22 -19.65 9.61 -25.27
N TYR A 23 -20.33 8.46 -25.21
CA TYR A 23 -19.70 7.17 -24.88
C TYR A 23 -19.55 6.30 -26.12
N TYR A 24 -18.34 5.81 -26.35
CA TYR A 24 -18.06 4.75 -27.31
C TYR A 24 -17.87 3.45 -26.54
N VAL A 25 -18.69 2.44 -26.82
CA VAL A 25 -18.53 1.12 -26.21
C VAL A 25 -17.99 0.15 -27.25
N VAL A 26 -16.88 -0.50 -26.93
CA VAL A 26 -16.33 -1.61 -27.72
C VAL A 26 -16.54 -2.89 -26.93
N TYR A 27 -17.39 -3.77 -27.47
CA TYR A 27 -17.60 -5.10 -26.93
C TYR A 27 -16.59 -6.09 -27.52
N ILE A 28 -15.89 -6.81 -26.64
CA ILE A 28 -14.83 -7.73 -27.03
C ILE A 28 -15.33 -9.17 -26.92
N ASP A 29 -15.37 -9.89 -28.05
CA ASP A 29 -15.82 -11.28 -28.13
C ASP A 29 -14.65 -12.25 -27.89
N ASN A 30 -14.88 -13.23 -27.01
CA ASN A 30 -13.95 -14.29 -26.63
C ASN A 30 -13.46 -15.18 -27.79
N LYS A 31 -14.14 -15.22 -28.93
CA LYS A 31 -13.84 -16.16 -30.03
C LYS A 31 -12.82 -15.65 -31.06
N LYS A 32 -12.49 -14.35 -31.09
CA LYS A 32 -11.67 -13.73 -32.16
C LYS A 32 -10.50 -12.93 -31.60
N LEU A 33 -9.51 -13.60 -31.00
CA LEU A 33 -8.33 -12.97 -30.39
C LEU A 33 -7.01 -13.55 -30.97
N PRO A 34 -5.91 -12.77 -31.06
CA PRO A 34 -5.73 -11.39 -30.56
C PRO A 34 -6.55 -10.35 -31.33
N TYR A 35 -6.93 -9.26 -30.66
CA TYR A 35 -7.74 -8.19 -31.25
C TYR A 35 -6.91 -6.92 -31.40
N THR A 36 -6.63 -6.49 -32.63
CA THR A 36 -5.96 -5.22 -32.87
C THR A 36 -6.98 -4.16 -33.28
N ILE A 37 -7.17 -3.18 -32.41
CA ILE A 37 -7.91 -1.96 -32.70
C ILE A 37 -6.89 -0.95 -33.22
N ASN A 38 -6.67 -0.96 -34.53
CA ASN A 38 -5.79 -0.03 -35.23
C ASN A 38 -6.61 0.86 -36.17
N LYS A 39 -6.29 2.15 -36.23
CA LYS A 39 -6.71 3.02 -37.33
C LYS A 39 -5.49 3.68 -37.94
N ASN A 40 -5.40 3.63 -39.26
CA ASN A 40 -4.31 4.21 -40.05
C ASN A 40 -4.27 5.76 -40.06
N LYS A 41 -5.01 6.45 -39.18
CA LYS A 41 -4.99 7.90 -38.97
C LYS A 41 -5.49 8.22 -37.56
N ASP A 42 -4.80 9.14 -36.86
CA ASP A 42 -5.10 9.62 -35.51
C ASP A 42 -6.60 9.90 -35.34
N LYS A 43 -7.31 8.97 -34.69
CA LYS A 43 -8.74 9.17 -34.45
C LYS A 43 -8.92 9.79 -33.09
N VAL A 44 -9.44 11.01 -33.11
CA VAL A 44 -9.91 11.70 -31.92
C VAL A 44 -11.29 11.17 -31.52
N ILE A 45 -11.38 10.67 -30.29
CA ILE A 45 -12.61 10.29 -29.60
C ILE A 45 -12.96 11.47 -28.68
N LYS A 46 -13.99 12.24 -29.04
CA LYS A 46 -14.40 13.47 -28.33
C LYS A 46 -15.14 13.22 -27.00
N GLY A 47 -14.80 12.16 -26.29
CA GLY A 47 -15.55 11.70 -25.13
C GLY A 47 -14.95 10.43 -24.55
N ASN A 48 -15.79 9.65 -23.87
CA ASN A 48 -15.34 8.46 -23.15
C ASN A 48 -15.31 7.24 -24.08
N LEU A 49 -14.27 6.41 -23.94
CA LEU A 49 -14.19 5.08 -24.55
C LEU A 49 -14.28 4.02 -23.46
N LEU A 50 -15.26 3.11 -23.55
CA LEU A 50 -15.37 1.94 -22.70
C LEU A 50 -14.98 0.69 -23.50
N LEU A 51 -13.89 0.04 -23.10
CA LEU A 51 -13.54 -1.31 -23.54
C LEU A 51 -14.17 -2.31 -22.58
N LYS A 52 -15.21 -3.01 -23.03
CA LYS A 52 -15.94 -3.98 -22.22
C LYS A 52 -15.82 -5.39 -22.80
N GLY A 53 -15.31 -6.31 -21.99
CA GLY A 53 -15.15 -7.71 -22.37
C GLY A 53 -15.15 -8.63 -21.16
N PHE A 54 -15.43 -9.91 -21.40
CA PHE A 54 -15.30 -10.97 -20.38
C PHE A 54 -14.23 -11.96 -20.84
N LEU A 55 -13.00 -11.48 -21.01
CA LEU A 55 -11.91 -12.35 -21.45
C LEU A 55 -11.62 -13.37 -20.35
N GLU A 56 -11.78 -14.65 -20.68
CA GLU A 56 -11.64 -15.76 -19.72
C GLU A 56 -10.20 -16.26 -19.60
N SER A 57 -9.28 -15.76 -20.43
CA SER A 57 -7.91 -16.25 -20.49
C SER A 57 -6.91 -15.10 -20.58
N PRO A 58 -5.80 -15.18 -19.83
CA PRO A 58 -4.72 -14.22 -19.90
C PRO A 58 -3.96 -14.22 -21.23
N LYS A 59 -4.10 -15.27 -22.06
CA LYS A 59 -3.48 -15.32 -23.41
C LYS A 59 -4.18 -14.41 -24.43
N LYS A 60 -5.28 -13.78 -24.04
CA LYS A 60 -6.12 -12.97 -24.92
C LYS A 60 -5.68 -11.51 -24.84
N GLU A 61 -5.11 -11.04 -25.95
CA GLU A 61 -4.52 -9.72 -26.06
C GLU A 61 -5.40 -8.78 -26.89
N ILE A 62 -5.48 -7.53 -26.43
CA ILE A 62 -6.06 -6.40 -27.15
C ILE A 62 -4.94 -5.38 -27.38
N ASN A 63 -4.76 -4.95 -28.62
CA ASN A 63 -3.86 -3.84 -28.97
C ASN A 63 -4.70 -2.61 -29.33
N LEU A 64 -4.57 -1.53 -28.58
CA LEU A 64 -5.15 -0.23 -28.90
C LEU A 64 -4.04 0.70 -29.39
N ARG A 65 -4.06 1.07 -30.68
CA ARG A 65 -2.95 1.79 -31.33
C ARG A 65 -3.41 3.12 -31.94
N ASN A 66 -2.67 4.20 -31.68
CA ASN A 66 -2.86 5.53 -32.27
C ASN A 66 -4.25 6.14 -32.00
N PHE A 67 -4.61 6.25 -30.71
CA PHE A 67 -5.88 6.83 -30.26
C PHE A 67 -5.65 8.09 -29.43
N ILE A 68 -6.45 9.12 -29.71
CA ILE A 68 -6.58 10.30 -28.84
C ILE A 68 -7.99 10.27 -28.25
N ILE A 69 -8.09 10.17 -26.93
CA ILE A 69 -9.34 10.11 -26.18
C ILE A 69 -9.42 11.38 -25.33
N GLU A 70 -10.26 12.33 -25.71
CA GLU A 70 -10.30 13.66 -25.06
C GLU A 70 -10.67 13.57 -23.58
N GLU A 71 -11.40 12.52 -23.17
CA GLU A 71 -11.83 12.32 -21.79
C GLU A 71 -11.29 11.01 -21.22
N THR A 72 -12.15 10.01 -21.00
CA THR A 72 -11.80 8.82 -20.22
C THR A 72 -11.79 7.54 -21.05
N LEU A 73 -10.71 6.77 -20.97
CA LEU A 73 -10.67 5.36 -21.34
C LEU A 73 -11.01 4.50 -20.12
N ILE A 74 -12.08 3.71 -20.18
CA ILE A 74 -12.46 2.76 -19.14
C ILE A 74 -12.16 1.35 -19.63
N ILE A 75 -11.36 0.61 -18.87
CA ILE A 75 -10.92 -0.76 -19.20
C ILE A 75 -11.61 -1.73 -18.26
N ASP A 76 -12.50 -2.55 -18.80
CA ASP A 76 -13.24 -3.58 -18.09
C ASP A 76 -13.34 -4.84 -18.97
N ILE A 77 -12.21 -5.53 -19.13
CA ILE A 77 -12.03 -6.59 -20.12
C ILE A 77 -11.93 -7.99 -19.53
N GLY A 78 -12.13 -8.17 -18.22
CA GLY A 78 -12.01 -9.45 -17.54
C GLY A 78 -10.55 -9.82 -17.29
N LEU A 79 -10.11 -11.03 -17.67
CA LEU A 79 -8.77 -11.59 -17.46
C LEU A 79 -7.81 -11.37 -18.64
N GLY A 80 -8.11 -10.41 -19.52
CA GLY A 80 -7.31 -10.16 -20.72
C GLY A 80 -6.09 -9.27 -20.49
N HIS A 81 -5.27 -9.15 -21.55
CA HIS A 81 -4.14 -8.23 -21.63
C HIS A 81 -4.46 -7.08 -22.59
N LEU A 82 -4.04 -5.86 -22.24
CA LEU A 82 -4.22 -4.67 -23.07
C LEU A 82 -2.88 -3.97 -23.29
N ASN A 83 -2.51 -3.83 -24.55
CA ASN A 83 -1.41 -2.98 -25.00
C ASN A 83 -1.98 -1.63 -25.47
N LEU A 84 -1.48 -0.56 -24.88
CA LEU A 84 -1.78 0.83 -25.23
C LEU A 84 -0.54 1.41 -25.92
N GLU A 85 -0.60 1.58 -27.23
CA GLU A 85 0.52 2.07 -28.05
C GLU A 85 0.14 3.42 -28.68
N ASN A 86 0.91 4.48 -28.37
CA ASN A 86 0.60 5.85 -28.80
C ASN A 86 -0.84 6.28 -28.45
N VAL A 87 -1.24 6.03 -27.20
CA VAL A 87 -2.57 6.39 -26.69
C VAL A 87 -2.47 7.65 -25.84
N GLN A 88 -3.25 8.66 -26.20
CA GLN A 88 -3.42 9.86 -25.40
C GLN A 88 -4.81 9.84 -24.76
N ALA A 89 -4.88 10.05 -23.46
CA ALA A 89 -6.14 10.15 -22.74
C ALA A 89 -6.02 11.11 -21.57
N ARG A 90 -7.08 11.85 -21.26
CA ARG A 90 -7.11 12.60 -20.00
C ARG A 90 -7.09 11.63 -18.82
N ASN A 91 -8.02 10.67 -18.83
CA ASN A 91 -8.13 9.69 -17.76
C ASN A 91 -8.10 8.27 -18.32
N ILE A 92 -7.44 7.36 -17.62
CA ILE A 92 -7.55 5.93 -17.86
C ILE A 92 -7.99 5.27 -16.57
N ILE A 93 -9.11 4.56 -16.59
CA ILE A 93 -9.65 3.84 -15.43
C ILE A 93 -9.57 2.35 -15.70
N ILE A 94 -8.74 1.65 -14.93
CA ILE A 94 -8.62 0.20 -14.98
C ILE A 94 -9.56 -0.41 -13.94
N LYS A 95 -10.65 -1.03 -14.39
CA LYS A 95 -11.59 -1.80 -13.54
C LYS A 95 -11.29 -3.29 -13.54
N SER A 96 -10.98 -3.84 -14.71
CA SER A 96 -10.58 -5.24 -14.83
C SER A 96 -9.66 -5.47 -16.03
N ALA A 97 -8.49 -6.05 -15.76
CA ALA A 97 -7.49 -6.54 -16.72
C ALA A 97 -6.64 -7.60 -15.99
N GLY A 98 -7.26 -8.76 -15.74
CA GLY A 98 -6.77 -9.76 -14.81
C GLY A 98 -5.49 -10.46 -15.27
N PHE A 99 -4.46 -10.39 -14.42
CA PHE A 99 -3.27 -11.23 -14.38
C PHE A 99 -2.29 -11.21 -15.56
N ARG A 100 -2.40 -10.34 -16.57
CA ARG A 100 -1.27 -10.17 -17.52
C ARG A 100 -0.79 -8.78 -17.84
N SER A 101 -1.64 -7.77 -17.93
CA SER A 101 -1.31 -6.35 -17.69
C SER A 101 -2.16 -5.39 -18.51
N VAL A 102 -2.19 -4.14 -18.07
CA VAL A 102 -2.29 -2.97 -18.95
C VAL A 102 -0.87 -2.47 -19.17
N ASN A 103 -0.43 -2.46 -20.42
CA ASN A 103 0.92 -2.13 -20.80
C ASN A 103 0.93 -0.87 -21.68
N PHE A 104 1.75 0.11 -21.29
CA PHE A 104 1.91 1.39 -21.97
C PHE A 104 3.17 1.39 -22.82
N MET A 105 3.03 1.81 -24.08
CA MET A 105 4.08 1.73 -25.10
C MET A 105 4.06 2.96 -26.02
N GLY A 106 5.22 3.28 -26.60
CA GLY A 106 5.36 4.43 -27.50
C GLY A 106 5.05 5.78 -26.82
N ASN A 107 4.43 6.70 -27.57
CA ASN A 107 4.15 8.07 -27.14
C ASN A 107 2.79 8.15 -26.40
N CYS A 108 2.65 7.46 -25.27
CA CYS A 108 1.45 7.56 -24.44
C CYS A 108 1.49 8.79 -23.54
N ILE A 109 0.38 9.54 -23.48
CA ILE A 109 0.26 10.72 -22.61
C ILE A 109 -1.04 10.60 -21.81
N VAL A 110 -0.94 10.53 -20.49
CA VAL A 110 -2.06 10.30 -19.58
C VAL A 110 -2.00 11.26 -18.39
N GLU A 111 -3.03 12.08 -18.19
CA GLU A 111 -3.09 12.99 -17.02
C GLU A 111 -3.34 12.18 -15.73
N ASN A 112 -4.32 11.26 -15.75
CA ASN A 112 -4.65 10.44 -14.59
C ASN A 112 -4.85 8.97 -14.96
N LEU A 113 -4.00 8.10 -14.40
CA LEU A 113 -4.21 6.66 -14.38
C LEU A 113 -4.84 6.25 -13.04
N ILE A 114 -6.07 5.74 -13.09
CA ILE A 114 -6.84 5.32 -11.93
C ILE A 114 -6.98 3.80 -11.94
N ILE A 115 -6.40 3.13 -10.94
CA ILE A 115 -6.43 1.68 -10.79
C ILE A 115 -7.50 1.31 -9.76
N ASN A 116 -8.71 1.03 -10.27
CA ASN A 116 -9.89 0.64 -9.49
C ASN A 116 -10.21 -0.84 -9.71
N ASN A 117 -9.20 -1.68 -9.57
CA ASN A 117 -9.31 -3.09 -9.94
C ASN A 117 -10.13 -3.89 -8.92
N ILE A 118 -10.87 -4.88 -9.44
CA ILE A 118 -11.57 -5.91 -8.64
C ILE A 118 -10.87 -7.27 -8.71
N ASN A 119 -9.83 -7.38 -9.52
CA ASN A 119 -8.99 -8.55 -9.71
C ASN A 119 -7.53 -8.09 -9.85
N PRO A 120 -6.54 -8.97 -9.60
CA PRO A 120 -5.13 -8.60 -9.70
C PRO A 120 -4.78 -8.03 -11.08
N VAL A 121 -4.04 -6.93 -11.11
CA VAL A 121 -3.61 -6.29 -12.35
C VAL A 121 -2.11 -6.02 -12.33
N LYS A 122 -1.46 -6.19 -13.48
CA LYS A 122 -0.12 -5.66 -13.71
C LYS A 122 -0.24 -4.36 -14.52
N VAL A 123 0.45 -3.32 -14.11
CA VAL A 123 0.60 -2.08 -14.89
C VAL A 123 2.07 -1.93 -15.22
N SER A 124 2.37 -1.83 -16.52
CA SER A 124 3.74 -1.78 -17.00
C SER A 124 3.95 -0.68 -18.03
N ILE A 125 5.15 -0.09 -18.00
CA ILE A 125 5.67 0.78 -19.04
C ILE A 125 6.85 0.03 -19.69
N SER A 126 6.76 -0.30 -20.98
CA SER A 126 7.77 -1.14 -21.65
C SER A 126 8.76 -0.38 -22.54
N ASP A 127 8.44 0.85 -22.95
CA ASP A 127 9.33 1.70 -23.76
C ASP A 127 9.58 3.03 -23.01
N TYR A 128 10.84 3.26 -22.64
CA TYR A 128 11.27 4.34 -21.72
C TYR A 128 11.18 5.76 -22.29
N ASP A 129 11.01 5.89 -23.61
CA ASP A 129 11.40 7.13 -24.27
C ASP A 129 10.30 8.20 -24.30
N ASN A 130 9.00 7.86 -24.20
CA ASN A 130 7.92 8.88 -24.31
C ASN A 130 6.59 8.54 -23.61
N VAL A 131 6.55 7.61 -22.65
CA VAL A 131 5.34 7.41 -21.84
C VAL A 131 5.32 8.42 -20.70
N ILE A 132 4.30 9.29 -20.69
CA ILE A 132 4.08 10.28 -19.64
C ILE A 132 2.76 9.95 -18.95
N ILE A 133 2.83 9.68 -17.65
CA ILE A 133 1.67 9.55 -16.77
C ILE A 133 1.86 10.56 -15.65
N GLU A 134 1.02 11.59 -15.57
CA GLU A 134 1.23 12.67 -14.57
C GLU A 134 0.84 12.21 -13.17
N ASN A 135 -0.29 11.49 -13.05
CA ASN A 135 -0.81 11.03 -11.77
C ASN A 135 -1.23 9.56 -11.85
N VAL A 136 -0.88 8.79 -10.82
CA VAL A 136 -1.35 7.41 -10.61
C VAL A 136 -2.10 7.35 -9.28
N ILE A 137 -3.38 6.99 -9.35
CA ILE A 137 -4.25 6.83 -8.20
C ILE A 137 -4.61 5.35 -8.06
N ILE A 138 -4.20 4.75 -6.96
CA ILE A 138 -4.47 3.36 -6.60
C ILE A 138 -5.65 3.34 -5.63
N ALA A 139 -6.81 2.87 -6.09
CA ALA A 139 -8.02 2.75 -5.29
C ALA A 139 -8.84 1.50 -5.63
N PRO A 140 -8.30 0.28 -5.41
CA PRO A 140 -9.05 -0.95 -5.60
C PRO A 140 -10.40 -0.90 -4.87
N THR A 141 -11.46 -1.38 -5.52
CA THR A 141 -12.83 -1.36 -4.96
C THR A 141 -13.21 -2.67 -4.27
N THR A 142 -12.28 -3.61 -4.15
CA THR A 142 -12.46 -4.89 -3.47
C THR A 142 -11.86 -4.82 -2.07
N SER A 143 -12.57 -5.35 -1.07
CA SER A 143 -12.07 -5.49 0.30
C SER A 143 -11.17 -6.72 0.51
N VAL A 144 -11.09 -7.60 -0.50
CA VAL A 144 -10.22 -8.79 -0.47
C VAL A 144 -8.84 -8.42 -0.99
N LEU A 145 -7.84 -8.45 -0.11
CA LEU A 145 -6.47 -7.99 -0.39
C LEU A 145 -5.82 -8.73 -1.58
N ASP A 146 -5.99 -10.06 -1.68
CA ASP A 146 -5.48 -10.84 -2.80
C ASP A 146 -6.01 -10.35 -4.16
N LYS A 147 -7.28 -9.89 -4.19
CA LYS A 147 -7.90 -9.36 -5.41
C LYS A 147 -7.51 -7.90 -5.68
N ALA A 148 -7.13 -7.16 -4.64
CA ALA A 148 -6.59 -5.80 -4.71
C ALA A 148 -5.10 -5.79 -5.09
N THR A 149 -4.55 -6.90 -5.60
CA THR A 149 -3.13 -6.96 -5.98
C THR A 149 -2.82 -6.12 -7.21
N ILE A 150 -1.77 -5.30 -7.13
CA ILE A 150 -1.24 -4.49 -8.24
C ILE A 150 0.25 -4.77 -8.36
N LEU A 151 0.67 -5.23 -9.54
CA LEU A 151 2.09 -5.32 -9.89
C LEU A 151 2.48 -4.10 -10.72
N LEU A 152 3.53 -3.38 -10.33
CA LEU A 152 4.07 -2.25 -11.09
C LEU A 152 5.44 -2.59 -11.69
N SER A 153 5.69 -2.14 -12.92
CA SER A 153 7.00 -2.28 -13.59
C SER A 153 7.25 -1.15 -14.58
N GLY A 154 8.52 -0.87 -14.85
CA GLY A 154 8.97 0.21 -15.74
C GLY A 154 9.20 1.54 -15.02
N GLU A 155 9.49 2.58 -15.78
CA GLU A 155 9.87 3.90 -15.27
C GLU A 155 8.72 4.90 -15.33
N PHE A 156 8.39 5.50 -14.19
CA PHE A 156 7.39 6.54 -14.03
C PHE A 156 8.08 7.88 -13.71
N LYS A 157 8.39 8.66 -14.76
CA LYS A 157 9.09 9.94 -14.66
C LYS A 157 8.13 11.04 -14.20
N ASP A 158 8.51 11.78 -13.16
CA ASP A 158 7.76 12.92 -12.61
C ASP A 158 6.28 12.60 -12.29
N THR A 159 5.97 11.33 -12.04
CA THR A 159 4.62 10.83 -11.79
C THR A 159 4.27 10.93 -10.32
N LYS A 160 3.15 11.58 -10.00
CA LYS A 160 2.62 11.61 -8.62
C LYS A 160 1.82 10.36 -8.32
N PHE A 161 2.27 9.59 -7.34
CA PHE A 161 1.59 8.37 -6.91
C PHE A 161 0.79 8.59 -5.63
N MET A 162 -0.43 8.04 -5.60
CA MET A 162 -1.29 8.09 -4.43
C MET A 162 -2.04 6.78 -4.22
N VAL A 163 -1.92 6.20 -3.03
CA VAL A 163 -2.67 5.02 -2.58
C VAL A 163 -3.81 5.50 -1.69
N LYS A 164 -5.04 5.13 -2.05
CA LYS A 164 -6.27 5.61 -1.40
C LYS A 164 -7.09 4.54 -0.69
N SER A 165 -6.79 3.27 -0.92
CA SER A 165 -7.46 2.15 -0.27
C SER A 165 -6.52 0.95 -0.13
N SER A 166 -6.99 -0.07 0.59
CA SER A 166 -6.28 -1.34 0.77
C SER A 166 -5.78 -1.94 -0.54
N VAL A 167 -4.50 -2.33 -0.58
CA VAL A 167 -3.82 -2.85 -1.78
C VAL A 167 -2.68 -3.78 -1.40
N ASN A 168 -2.46 -4.83 -2.21
CA ASN A 168 -1.20 -5.57 -2.24
C ASN A 168 -0.35 -5.04 -3.40
N LEU A 169 0.64 -4.21 -3.10
CA LEU A 169 1.49 -3.56 -4.08
C LEU A 169 2.80 -4.31 -4.23
N ILE A 170 3.06 -4.79 -5.44
CA ILE A 170 4.23 -5.60 -5.77
C ILE A 170 5.10 -4.84 -6.76
N ALA A 171 6.33 -4.53 -6.37
CA ALA A 171 7.31 -3.92 -7.25
C ALA A 171 8.12 -4.98 -8.03
N GLN A 172 8.23 -4.80 -9.34
CA GLN A 172 9.13 -5.59 -10.18
C GLN A 172 10.55 -4.98 -10.17
N ASN A 173 11.55 -5.78 -10.57
CA ASN A 173 12.97 -5.38 -10.51
C ASN A 173 13.34 -4.16 -11.35
N ASP A 174 12.51 -3.81 -12.33
CA ASP A 174 12.67 -2.69 -13.26
C ASP A 174 11.80 -1.49 -12.89
N LEU A 175 11.11 -1.50 -11.74
CA LEU A 175 10.29 -0.39 -11.30
C LEU A 175 11.16 0.80 -10.88
N LYS A 176 10.89 1.97 -11.46
CA LYS A 176 11.53 3.23 -11.08
C LYS A 176 10.48 4.32 -10.88
N ILE A 177 10.49 4.96 -9.72
CA ILE A 177 9.59 6.06 -9.39
C ILE A 177 10.41 7.12 -8.66
N ALA A 178 10.61 8.27 -9.32
CA ALA A 178 11.45 9.34 -8.80
C ALA A 178 10.80 10.16 -7.67
N GLU A 179 9.47 10.14 -7.60
CA GLU A 179 8.68 10.86 -6.58
C GLU A 179 8.18 9.88 -5.50
N PRO A 180 8.03 10.33 -4.24
CA PRO A 180 7.51 9.48 -3.19
C PRO A 180 6.05 9.08 -3.43
N ILE A 181 5.72 7.83 -3.10
CA ILE A 181 4.35 7.30 -3.15
C ILE A 181 3.61 7.74 -1.89
N ILE A 182 2.54 8.52 -2.04
CA ILE A 182 1.74 8.99 -0.91
C ILE A 182 0.69 7.94 -0.52
N ILE A 183 0.73 7.45 0.71
CA ILE A 183 -0.28 6.57 1.30
C ILE A 183 -1.27 7.45 2.08
N ASP A 184 -2.43 7.70 1.46
CA ASP A 184 -3.51 8.53 1.99
C ASP A 184 -4.82 7.73 2.01
N THR A 185 -4.87 6.77 2.93
CA THR A 185 -5.94 5.79 3.06
C THR A 185 -6.91 6.10 4.20
N GLY A 186 -7.98 5.31 4.33
CA GLY A 186 -8.88 5.34 5.48
C GLY A 186 -8.35 4.53 6.67
N ASN A 187 -8.97 4.72 7.85
CA ASN A 187 -8.48 4.21 9.15
C ASN A 187 -8.23 2.70 9.27
N ASN A 188 -8.82 1.87 8.39
CA ASN A 188 -8.73 0.42 8.48
C ASN A 188 -8.09 -0.21 7.24
N ASP A 189 -7.50 0.61 6.37
CA ASP A 189 -6.90 0.12 5.15
C ASP A 189 -5.56 -0.57 5.40
N LYS A 190 -5.30 -1.58 4.57
CA LYS A 190 -4.12 -2.44 4.66
C LYS A 190 -3.30 -2.35 3.38
N ILE A 191 -2.04 -1.99 3.55
CA ILE A 191 -1.05 -1.92 2.47
C ILE A 191 -0.09 -3.08 2.67
N LEU A 192 -0.11 -4.04 1.77
CA LEU A 192 0.90 -5.11 1.72
C LEU A 192 1.93 -4.77 0.65
N LEU A 193 3.21 -4.76 1.03
CA LEU A 193 4.34 -4.44 0.15
C LEU A 193 5.21 -5.67 -0.08
N SER A 194 5.61 -5.89 -1.33
CA SER A 194 6.53 -6.97 -1.70
C SER A 194 7.35 -6.61 -2.95
N GLY A 195 8.50 -7.25 -3.12
CA GLY A 195 9.38 -7.03 -4.27
C GLY A 195 10.49 -6.01 -4.02
N ASN A 196 11.02 -5.42 -5.09
CA ASN A 196 12.22 -4.59 -5.06
C ASN A 196 11.87 -3.10 -5.21
N PHE A 197 12.25 -2.27 -4.23
CA PHE A 197 11.96 -0.82 -4.22
C PHE A 197 13.22 0.05 -4.35
N ASN A 198 14.35 -0.51 -4.82
CA ASN A 198 15.65 0.16 -4.82
C ASN A 198 15.68 1.50 -5.60
N ASP A 199 14.91 1.58 -6.68
CA ASP A 199 14.80 2.78 -7.53
C ASP A 199 13.46 3.52 -7.30
N VAL A 200 12.83 3.33 -6.14
CA VAL A 200 11.65 4.08 -5.69
C VAL A 200 12.09 4.98 -4.53
N GLU A 201 11.85 6.29 -4.66
CA GLU A 201 12.25 7.29 -3.65
C GLU A 201 11.77 6.91 -2.24
N GLY A 202 10.54 6.39 -2.15
CA GLY A 202 9.99 5.81 -0.93
C GLY A 202 8.48 5.99 -0.85
N PHE A 203 7.96 5.79 0.35
CA PHE A 203 6.54 5.96 0.69
C PHE A 203 6.38 7.03 1.76
N ILE A 204 5.29 7.80 1.70
CA ILE A 204 4.93 8.75 2.77
C ILE A 204 3.53 8.41 3.27
N VAL A 205 3.44 7.95 4.51
CA VAL A 205 2.19 7.67 5.21
C VAL A 205 1.68 8.96 5.85
N VAL A 206 0.50 9.41 5.42
CA VAL A 206 -0.11 10.67 5.92
C VAL A 206 -1.40 10.47 6.73
N ASN A 207 -1.93 9.24 6.76
CA ASN A 207 -3.13 8.85 7.49
C ASN A 207 -2.97 7.47 8.16
N ASN A 208 -3.93 7.11 9.01
CA ASN A 208 -3.95 5.81 9.68
C ASN A 208 -4.00 4.66 8.67
N CYS A 209 -3.12 3.68 8.84
CA CYS A 209 -3.14 2.45 8.06
C CYS A 209 -2.31 1.34 8.72
N GLU A 210 -2.52 0.11 8.24
CA GLU A 210 -1.60 -1.00 8.43
C GLU A 210 -0.67 -1.09 7.21
N VAL A 211 0.65 -0.97 7.42
CA VAL A 211 1.68 -1.24 6.41
C VAL A 211 2.36 -2.55 6.77
N SER A 212 2.28 -3.52 5.87
CA SER A 212 2.76 -4.88 6.08
C SER A 212 3.77 -5.27 5.00
N GLY A 213 4.85 -5.95 5.38
CA GLY A 213 5.77 -6.60 4.44
C GLY A 213 5.41 -8.07 4.23
N ASP A 214 5.44 -8.55 2.98
CA ASP A 214 5.13 -9.95 2.67
C ASP A 214 6.13 -10.92 3.32
N LYS A 215 5.62 -12.02 3.89
CA LYS A 215 6.45 -12.99 4.61
C LYS A 215 7.34 -13.81 3.69
N ASN A 216 6.86 -14.14 2.49
CA ASN A 216 7.52 -15.04 1.55
C ASN A 216 8.41 -14.27 0.55
N ASN A 217 8.04 -13.04 0.24
CA ASN A 217 8.75 -12.14 -0.66
C ASN A 217 8.85 -10.73 -0.05
N PRO A 218 9.61 -10.57 1.05
CA PRO A 218 9.70 -9.31 1.75
C PRO A 218 10.20 -8.19 0.83
N PRO A 219 9.76 -6.94 1.05
CA PRO A 219 10.26 -5.81 0.29
C PRO A 219 11.74 -5.55 0.61
N THR A 220 12.51 -5.15 -0.40
CA THR A 220 13.92 -4.74 -0.26
C THR A 220 14.11 -3.26 -0.57
N ASP A 221 15.06 -2.63 0.13
CA ASP A 221 15.44 -1.22 0.00
C ASP A 221 14.24 -0.26 0.06
N LEU A 222 13.35 -0.53 1.02
CA LEU A 222 12.10 0.17 1.19
C LEU A 222 12.25 1.33 2.17
N ASN A 223 12.10 2.57 1.70
CA ASN A 223 12.06 3.75 2.57
C ASN A 223 10.61 4.16 2.85
N ILE A 224 10.25 4.32 4.13
CA ILE A 224 8.91 4.75 4.56
C ILE A 224 9.05 5.95 5.48
N GLY A 225 8.55 7.11 5.05
CA GLY A 225 8.31 8.28 5.90
C GLY A 225 6.91 8.25 6.51
N VAL A 226 6.80 8.66 7.76
CA VAL A 226 5.53 8.82 8.49
C VAL A 226 5.37 10.30 8.84
N ASP A 227 4.42 10.95 8.16
CA ASP A 227 4.11 12.39 8.29
C ASP A 227 2.60 12.57 8.47
N ILE A 228 2.15 12.09 9.62
CA ILE A 228 0.75 12.05 10.03
C ILE A 228 0.28 13.45 10.43
N LYS A 229 -0.78 13.92 9.78
CA LYS A 229 -1.32 15.27 10.01
C LYS A 229 -2.30 15.37 11.18
N LYS A 230 -2.87 14.25 11.61
CA LYS A 230 -3.94 14.22 12.61
C LYS A 230 -3.40 13.75 13.96
N ILE A 231 -3.74 14.48 15.01
CA ILE A 231 -3.41 14.12 16.39
C ILE A 231 -4.12 12.79 16.73
N ASP A 232 -3.44 11.91 17.46
CA ASP A 232 -3.90 10.57 17.90
C ASP A 232 -4.03 9.50 16.79
N SER A 233 -3.54 9.81 15.60
CA SER A 233 -3.45 8.83 14.51
C SER A 233 -2.51 7.67 14.84
N GLU A 234 -2.90 6.48 14.40
CA GLU A 234 -2.19 5.23 14.63
C GLU A 234 -1.74 4.62 13.30
N VAL A 235 -0.47 4.24 13.23
CA VAL A 235 0.11 3.48 12.12
C VAL A 235 0.57 2.13 12.65
N THR A 236 0.16 1.05 12.01
CA THR A 236 0.63 -0.30 12.34
C THR A 236 1.64 -0.76 11.31
N PHE A 237 2.82 -1.20 11.75
CA PHE A 237 3.81 -1.89 10.94
C PHE A 237 3.83 -3.38 11.27
N LYS A 238 3.70 -4.24 10.25
CA LYS A 238 3.58 -5.69 10.45
C LYS A 238 4.31 -6.52 9.39
N GLY A 239 4.49 -7.81 9.68
CA GLY A 239 5.02 -8.78 8.73
C GLY A 239 6.54 -8.75 8.67
N ASN A 240 7.11 -8.89 7.48
CA ASN A 240 8.56 -8.85 7.28
C ASN A 240 8.98 -7.60 6.50
N LEU A 241 9.43 -6.60 7.23
CA LEU A 241 9.95 -5.29 6.78
C LEU A 241 11.44 -5.13 7.17
N GLU A 242 12.19 -6.22 7.32
CA GLU A 242 13.60 -6.20 7.72
C GLU A 242 14.49 -5.39 6.75
N GLY A 243 14.15 -5.39 5.45
CA GLY A 243 14.82 -4.60 4.42
C GLY A 243 14.34 -3.16 4.28
N SER A 244 13.73 -2.58 5.31
CA SER A 244 13.18 -1.21 5.26
C SER A 244 13.84 -0.22 6.22
N ASN A 245 13.76 1.06 5.88
CA ASN A 245 14.05 2.17 6.78
C ASN A 245 12.77 2.98 7.02
N ILE A 246 12.37 3.10 8.28
CA ILE A 246 11.13 3.77 8.68
C ILE A 246 11.48 5.07 9.42
N ALA A 247 11.12 6.23 8.86
CA ALA A 247 11.39 7.53 9.43
C ALA A 247 10.11 8.20 9.95
N PHE A 248 10.06 8.53 11.23
CA PHE A 248 8.98 9.28 11.85
C PHE A 248 9.29 10.78 11.86
N ASN A 249 8.43 11.58 11.22
CA ASN A 249 8.57 13.03 11.11
C ASN A 249 7.56 13.80 11.97
N SER A 250 6.50 13.14 12.43
CA SER A 250 5.41 13.70 13.21
C SER A 250 5.12 12.86 14.46
N ALA A 251 4.49 13.47 15.46
CA ALA A 251 3.94 12.76 16.63
C ALA A 251 2.97 11.68 16.15
N THR A 252 3.19 10.42 16.54
CA THR A 252 2.45 9.27 16.00
C THR A 252 2.33 8.17 17.05
N ASN A 253 1.17 7.52 17.11
CA ASN A 253 1.02 6.24 17.80
C ASN A 253 1.39 5.12 16.82
N VAL A 254 2.28 4.23 17.22
CA VAL A 254 2.84 3.21 16.34
C VAL A 254 2.63 1.85 16.98
N ASN A 255 2.11 0.90 16.22
CA ASN A 255 2.07 -0.50 16.61
C ASN A 255 3.05 -1.31 15.76
N CYS A 256 3.97 -2.03 16.39
CA CYS A 256 5.01 -2.80 15.74
C CYS A 256 4.74 -4.29 15.98
N ALA A 257 4.46 -5.05 14.91
CA ALA A 257 4.10 -6.46 14.98
C ALA A 257 4.79 -7.27 13.87
N GLY A 258 6.09 -7.51 14.00
CA GLY A 258 6.86 -8.32 13.06
C GLY A 258 8.31 -7.89 12.98
N LYS A 259 9.00 -8.29 11.91
CA LYS A 259 10.40 -7.94 11.69
C LYS A 259 10.49 -6.58 11.01
N LEU A 260 11.05 -5.59 11.68
CA LEU A 260 11.23 -4.24 11.15
C LEU A 260 12.73 -3.96 11.01
N GLY A 261 13.11 -3.25 9.96
CA GLY A 261 14.48 -2.80 9.74
C GLY A 261 14.83 -1.58 10.60
N GLY A 262 15.58 -0.64 10.03
CA GLY A 262 16.03 0.56 10.74
C GLY A 262 14.89 1.54 11.01
N ILE A 263 14.83 2.10 12.21
CA ILE A 263 13.90 3.19 12.56
C ILE A 263 14.68 4.47 12.83
N LEU A 264 14.22 5.57 12.24
CA LEU A 264 14.68 6.92 12.54
C LEU A 264 13.53 7.73 13.14
N VAL A 265 13.73 8.26 14.34
CA VAL A 265 12.78 9.21 14.94
C VAL A 265 13.39 10.61 14.89
N ASN A 266 12.86 11.45 14.00
CA ASN A 266 13.38 12.80 13.80
C ASN A 266 12.99 13.73 14.95
N LYS A 267 13.76 14.81 15.12
CA LYS A 267 13.53 15.82 16.18
C LYS A 267 12.12 16.44 16.11
N SER A 268 11.52 16.53 14.91
CA SER A 268 10.16 17.04 14.71
C SER A 268 9.06 16.10 15.21
N ALA A 269 9.35 14.80 15.35
CA ALA A 269 8.40 13.80 15.83
C ALA A 269 8.28 13.83 17.36
N SER A 270 7.72 14.92 17.91
CA SER A 270 7.59 15.09 19.35
C SER A 270 6.60 14.09 19.94
N ASN A 271 7.04 13.17 20.80
CA ASN A 271 6.25 12.13 21.46
C ASN A 271 5.73 11.02 20.53
N ILE A 272 6.62 10.07 20.22
CA ILE A 272 6.21 8.79 19.63
C ILE A 272 5.76 7.85 20.76
N ASN A 273 4.57 7.27 20.62
CA ASN A 273 4.14 6.15 21.48
C ASN A 273 4.23 4.87 20.66
N MET A 274 5.15 3.97 21.01
CA MET A 274 5.40 2.74 20.28
C MET A 274 4.95 1.53 21.09
N SER A 275 3.93 0.84 20.60
CA SER A 275 3.46 -0.45 21.09
C SER A 275 4.20 -1.57 20.38
N ILE A 276 4.82 -2.45 21.15
CA ILE A 276 5.65 -3.57 20.70
C ILE A 276 4.91 -4.87 20.98
N ASP A 277 4.57 -5.58 19.92
CA ASP A 277 4.01 -6.94 20.00
C ASP A 277 5.09 -7.98 20.34
N ILE A 278 4.68 -9.16 20.82
CA ILE A 278 5.60 -10.20 21.29
C ILE A 278 6.48 -10.81 20.18
N GLU A 279 6.04 -10.73 18.92
CA GLU A 279 6.79 -11.24 17.77
C GLU A 279 7.61 -10.14 17.08
N ALA A 280 7.63 -8.92 17.62
CA ALA A 280 8.30 -7.80 16.99
C ALA A 280 9.82 -7.85 17.19
N THR A 281 10.57 -7.59 16.12
CA THR A 281 12.02 -7.35 16.19
C THR A 281 12.31 -6.06 15.43
N ILE A 282 13.20 -5.23 15.97
CA ILE A 282 13.63 -3.97 15.33
C ILE A 282 15.15 -3.96 15.31
N SER A 283 15.72 -3.81 14.11
CA SER A 283 17.18 -3.92 13.94
C SER A 283 17.93 -2.83 14.71
N GLU A 284 17.58 -1.56 14.47
CA GLU A 284 18.23 -0.41 15.08
C GLU A 284 17.23 0.76 15.17
N ILE A 285 17.32 1.56 16.24
CA ILE A 285 16.52 2.78 16.39
C ILE A 285 17.45 3.97 16.62
N TYR A 286 17.43 4.95 15.73
CA TYR A 286 18.12 6.23 15.89
C TYR A 286 17.11 7.29 16.35
N ASN A 287 17.23 7.70 17.62
CA ASN A 287 16.23 8.54 18.26
C ASN A 287 16.75 9.96 18.55
N TYR A 288 16.16 10.95 17.90
CA TYR A 288 16.41 12.38 18.15
C TYR A 288 15.29 13.08 18.94
N SER A 289 14.29 12.33 19.43
CA SER A 289 13.10 12.84 20.12
C SER A 289 12.73 11.97 21.34
N THR A 290 11.56 12.16 21.93
CA THR A 290 11.05 11.29 23.00
C THR A 290 10.23 10.13 22.42
N ILE A 291 10.64 8.90 22.73
CA ILE A 291 9.89 7.67 22.44
C ILE A 291 9.40 7.07 23.76
N LYS A 292 8.13 6.68 23.80
CA LYS A 292 7.52 5.92 24.88
C LYS A 292 7.22 4.51 24.39
N PHE A 293 7.84 3.51 24.99
CA PHE A 293 7.60 2.11 24.68
C PHE A 293 6.53 1.51 25.59
N THR A 294 5.66 0.71 24.99
CA THR A 294 4.74 -0.21 25.68
C THR A 294 4.83 -1.59 25.04
N GLY A 295 4.85 -2.67 25.81
CA GLY A 295 4.90 -4.02 25.22
C GLY A 295 5.32 -5.10 26.20
N PHE A 296 5.70 -6.27 25.68
CA PHE A 296 6.22 -7.37 26.49
C PHE A 296 7.67 -7.11 26.90
N ASN A 297 7.99 -7.33 28.18
CA ASN A 297 9.30 -7.01 28.78
C ASN A 297 10.48 -7.56 27.99
N GLU A 298 10.40 -8.85 27.66
CA GLU A 298 11.48 -9.59 27.01
C GLU A 298 11.85 -8.97 25.65
N VAL A 299 10.85 -8.47 24.92
CA VAL A 299 11.03 -7.86 23.59
C VAL A 299 11.41 -6.39 23.70
N VAL A 300 10.77 -5.65 24.62
CA VAL A 300 11.02 -4.22 24.80
C VAL A 300 12.43 -3.96 25.31
N GLU A 301 12.97 -4.81 26.21
CA GLU A 301 14.35 -4.69 26.68
C GLU A 301 15.36 -4.84 25.52
N GLU A 302 15.17 -5.84 24.64
CA GLU A 302 16.02 -6.01 23.45
C GLU A 302 15.95 -4.80 22.50
N ILE A 303 14.76 -4.26 22.26
CA ILE A 303 14.60 -3.07 21.40
C ILE A 303 15.25 -1.83 22.02
N ILE A 304 15.23 -1.70 23.35
CA ILE A 304 15.91 -0.60 24.04
C ILE A 304 17.42 -0.71 23.88
N ASP A 305 17.98 -1.92 23.95
CA ASP A 305 19.41 -2.14 23.73
C ASP A 305 19.82 -1.77 22.28
N ASN A 306 18.91 -1.93 21.32
CA ASN A 306 19.08 -1.50 19.92
C ASN A 306 18.72 0.00 19.70
N THR A 307 18.45 0.78 20.75
CA THR A 307 18.06 2.19 20.63
C THR A 307 19.20 3.15 20.96
N HIS A 308 19.59 3.95 19.97
CA HIS A 308 20.60 5.01 20.08
C HIS A 308 19.94 6.37 20.27
N ASN A 309 19.96 6.87 21.50
CA ASN A 309 19.51 8.23 21.81
C ASN A 309 20.58 9.26 21.41
N ILE A 310 20.22 10.17 20.50
CA ILE A 310 21.11 11.19 19.93
C ILE A 310 20.61 12.58 20.31
N GLY A 311 21.51 13.42 20.83
CA GLY A 311 21.19 14.79 21.22
C GLY A 311 20.15 14.84 22.35
N GLU A 312 18.97 15.38 22.05
CA GLU A 312 17.84 15.49 23.00
C GLU A 312 16.97 14.22 23.04
N GLY A 313 17.36 13.17 22.31
CA GLY A 313 16.67 11.88 22.27
C GLY A 313 16.51 11.27 23.67
N LYS A 314 15.29 10.79 23.98
CA LYS A 314 14.98 10.12 25.23
C LYS A 314 14.07 8.91 25.00
N THR A 315 14.44 7.79 25.61
CA THR A 315 13.60 6.59 25.68
C THR A 315 12.90 6.52 27.04
N ILE A 316 11.61 6.21 27.05
CA ILE A 316 10.79 6.06 28.26
C ILE A 316 10.03 4.74 28.18
N LEU A 317 10.08 3.96 29.25
CA LEU A 317 9.23 2.78 29.43
C LEU A 317 7.90 3.21 30.05
N SER A 318 6.81 3.12 29.29
CA SER A 318 5.49 3.57 29.76
C SER A 318 4.65 2.45 30.36
N ALA A 319 4.71 1.24 29.80
CA ALA A 319 3.99 0.07 30.32
C ALA A 319 4.66 -1.22 29.85
N ILE A 320 4.90 -2.14 30.78
CA ILE A 320 5.56 -3.41 30.48
C ILE A 320 4.65 -4.55 30.89
N GLN A 321 4.54 -5.54 30.01
CA GLN A 321 3.78 -6.77 30.21
C GLN A 321 4.76 -7.93 30.43
N ARG A 322 4.49 -8.80 31.40
CA ARG A 322 5.26 -10.05 31.61
C ARG A 322 4.27 -11.21 31.66
N MET A 323 4.53 -12.25 30.87
CA MET A 323 3.77 -13.50 30.95
C MET A 323 4.43 -14.45 31.94
N VAL A 324 3.64 -15.04 32.81
CA VAL A 324 4.09 -16.05 33.79
C VAL A 324 3.21 -17.28 33.63
N GLN A 325 3.82 -18.40 33.24
CA GLN A 325 3.11 -19.66 33.06
C GLN A 325 3.12 -20.49 34.35
N PHE A 326 1.95 -20.90 34.82
CA PHE A 326 1.80 -21.83 35.95
C PHE A 326 1.51 -23.24 35.43
N THR A 327 2.36 -24.21 35.78
CA THR A 327 2.23 -25.61 35.32
C THR A 327 1.19 -26.43 36.10
N SER A 328 0.73 -25.97 37.27
CA SER A 328 -0.21 -26.71 38.13
C SER A 328 -1.43 -25.89 38.57
N GLY A 329 -1.68 -24.75 37.92
CA GLY A 329 -2.74 -23.80 38.31
C GLY A 329 -2.51 -23.12 39.67
N LYS A 330 -1.39 -23.40 40.34
CA LYS A 330 -0.96 -22.78 41.59
C LYS A 330 0.39 -22.13 41.41
N GLY A 331 0.54 -20.92 41.94
CA GLY A 331 1.83 -20.27 42.14
C GLY A 331 1.68 -18.85 42.65
N SER A 332 2.81 -18.20 42.90
CA SER A 332 2.90 -16.83 43.38
C SER A 332 3.66 -15.97 42.37
N ILE A 333 3.19 -14.74 42.19
CA ILE A 333 3.94 -13.70 41.45
C ILE A 333 4.57 -12.78 42.49
N VAL A 334 5.89 -12.65 42.47
CA VAL A 334 6.63 -11.70 43.28
C VAL A 334 7.18 -10.63 42.35
N ILE A 335 6.82 -9.38 42.59
CA ILE A 335 7.29 -8.22 41.81
C ILE A 335 8.22 -7.43 42.71
N ASN A 336 9.50 -7.33 42.31
CA ASN A 336 10.48 -6.50 42.99
C ASN A 336 10.67 -5.22 42.16
N ILE A 337 10.32 -4.08 42.75
CA ILE A 337 10.53 -2.76 42.15
C ILE A 337 11.70 -2.12 42.89
N VAL A 338 12.79 -1.87 42.19
CA VAL A 338 14.04 -1.36 42.76
C VAL A 338 14.25 0.14 42.49
N GLU A 339 13.50 0.70 41.55
CA GLU A 339 13.55 2.12 41.22
C GLU A 339 12.44 2.89 41.96
N LYS A 340 12.73 4.17 42.25
CA LYS A 340 11.76 5.06 42.88
C LYS A 340 10.71 5.49 41.86
N GLY A 341 9.45 5.56 42.29
CA GLY A 341 8.37 6.01 41.42
C GLY A 341 6.98 5.58 41.86
N ASP A 342 6.00 6.05 41.09
CA ASP A 342 4.61 5.65 41.19
C ASP A 342 4.31 4.59 40.12
N TYR A 343 3.92 3.39 40.55
CA TYR A 343 3.68 2.24 39.69
C TYR A 343 2.23 1.78 39.79
N LYS A 344 1.69 1.33 38.66
CA LYS A 344 0.37 0.67 38.60
C LYS A 344 0.55 -0.75 38.10
N VAL A 345 0.25 -1.73 38.94
CA VAL A 345 0.31 -3.15 38.57
C VAL A 345 -1.10 -3.66 38.31
N LYS A 346 -1.33 -4.17 37.10
CA LYS A 346 -2.56 -4.86 36.71
C LYS A 346 -2.23 -6.31 36.43
N LEU A 347 -3.00 -7.23 37.00
CA LEU A 347 -2.82 -8.67 36.82
C LEU A 347 -4.05 -9.28 36.13
N SER A 348 -3.82 -10.14 35.16
CA SER A 348 -4.85 -10.93 34.48
C SER A 348 -4.40 -12.38 34.38
N ILE A 349 -5.34 -13.31 34.53
CA ILE A 349 -5.11 -14.75 34.36
C ILE A 349 -5.82 -15.18 33.09
N GLN A 350 -5.09 -15.86 32.21
CA GLN A 350 -5.62 -16.45 30.98
C GLN A 350 -5.61 -17.98 31.08
N GLU A 351 -6.75 -18.62 30.80
CA GLU A 351 -6.88 -20.08 30.64
C GLU A 351 -7.56 -20.37 29.29
N GLY A 352 -6.78 -20.77 28.29
CA GLY A 352 -7.26 -20.87 26.91
C GLY A 352 -7.68 -19.50 26.35
N GLU A 353 -8.92 -19.38 25.86
CA GLU A 353 -9.50 -18.11 25.41
C GLU A 353 -10.14 -17.30 26.57
N ASN A 354 -10.28 -17.88 27.76
CA ASN A 354 -10.89 -17.20 28.89
C ASN A 354 -9.89 -16.30 29.60
N ASN A 355 -10.26 -15.02 29.75
CA ASN A 355 -9.50 -14.03 30.51
C ASN A 355 -10.24 -13.62 31.78
N ALA A 356 -9.61 -13.80 32.94
CA ALA A 356 -10.06 -13.29 34.22
C ALA A 356 -9.12 -12.15 34.66
N ASN A 357 -9.61 -10.91 34.60
CA ASN A 357 -8.92 -9.79 35.22
C ASN A 357 -9.00 -9.94 36.75
N LEU A 358 -7.86 -9.89 37.44
CA LEU A 358 -7.87 -9.77 38.89
C LEU A 358 -8.38 -8.36 39.20
N LYS A 359 -9.47 -8.26 39.98
CA LYS A 359 -10.33 -7.06 40.08
C LYS A 359 -9.64 -5.76 40.53
N ASN A 360 -8.42 -5.82 41.07
CA ASN A 360 -7.74 -4.67 41.64
C ASN A 360 -6.49 -4.31 40.83
N VAL A 361 -6.41 -3.08 40.35
CA VAL A 361 -5.14 -2.44 40.03
C VAL A 361 -4.45 -2.13 41.36
N LEU A 362 -3.19 -2.52 41.50
CA LEU A 362 -2.38 -2.20 42.67
C LEU A 362 -1.60 -0.92 42.37
N ASP A 363 -1.92 0.16 43.08
CA ASP A 363 -1.11 1.37 43.09
C ASP A 363 0.04 1.18 44.10
N ILE A 364 1.28 1.26 43.64
CA ILE A 364 2.48 1.06 44.45
C ILE A 364 3.32 2.33 44.35
N LYS A 365 3.67 2.91 45.49
CA LYS A 365 4.59 4.04 45.58
C LYS A 365 5.89 3.59 46.25
N VAL A 366 7.00 3.75 45.54
CA VAL A 366 8.34 3.43 46.06
C VAL A 366 9.07 4.75 46.36
N GLU A 367 9.15 5.08 47.65
CA GLU A 367 9.87 6.25 48.18
C GLU A 367 11.19 5.81 48.84
N GLU A 368 12.03 6.78 49.22
CA GLU A 368 13.33 6.56 49.88
C GLU A 368 13.27 5.77 51.20
#